data_AF-A0A5N8YHY9-F1
#
_entry.id   AF-A0A5N8YHY9-F1
#
_cell.length_a   1.000
_cell.length_b   1.000
_cell.length_c   1.000
_cell.angle_alpha   90.00
_cell.angle_beta   90.00
_cell.angle_gamma   90.00
#
_symmetry.space_group_name_H-M   'P 1'
#
loop_
_entity.id
_entity.type
_entity.pdbx_description
1 polymer ?
#
loop_
_entity_poly.entity_id
_entity_poly.type
_entity_poly.pdbx_seq_one_letter_code
_entity_poly.pdbx_strand_id
1 'polypeptide(L)' 'HLADYTANNEGQVPAKYKTEDGYALGNWVGTQRQSYRKEKLTEERIQRLEALGIVWEPRKS' A
#
# COMPACT_ATOMS: atom_id res chain seq x y z
N HIS A 1 13.67 1.67 -1.22
CA HIS A 1 12.73 2.74 -1.62
C HIS A 1 11.28 2.53 -1.14
N LEU A 2 10.61 1.39 -1.42
CA LEU A 2 9.27 1.09 -0.87
C LEU A 2 9.34 0.38 0.50
N ALA A 3 10.22 -0.62 0.61
CA ALA A 3 10.46 -1.39 1.82
C ALA A 3 11.00 -0.55 3.00
N ASP A 4 11.85 0.45 2.71
CA ASP A 4 12.42 1.33 3.76
C ASP A 4 11.37 2.29 4.34
N TYR A 5 10.34 2.64 3.56
CA TYR A 5 9.28 3.56 4.00
C TYR A 5 8.21 2.84 4.82
N THR A 6 7.87 1.60 4.44
CA THR A 6 6.92 0.76 5.19
C THR A 6 7.50 0.32 6.54
N ALA A 7 8.82 0.13 6.65
CA ALA A 7 9.50 -0.19 7.91
C ALA A 7 9.45 0.95 8.95
N ASN A 8 9.46 2.22 8.52
CA ASN A 8 9.51 3.38 9.41
C ASN A 8 8.13 4.00 9.73
N ASN A 9 7.08 3.68 8.95
CA ASN A 9 5.71 4.16 9.17
C ASN A 9 4.70 3.02 9.40
N GLU A 10 5.16 1.84 9.83
CA GLU A 10 4.29 0.68 10.12
C GLU A 10 3.39 0.27 8.94
N GLY A 11 3.89 0.41 7.70
CA GLY A 11 3.12 0.12 6.47
C GLY A 11 2.03 1.14 6.13
N GLN A 12 1.96 2.27 6.84
CA GLN A 12 1.09 3.39 6.47
C GLN A 12 1.77 4.26 5.43
N VAL A 13 1.47 4.02 4.15
CA VAL A 13 1.78 4.99 3.10
C VAL A 13 0.73 6.13 3.16
N PRO A 14 1.11 7.39 3.47
CA PRO A 14 0.19 8.51 3.44
C PRO A 14 -0.46 8.64 2.06
N ALA A 15 -1.75 8.97 2.00
CA ALA A 15 -2.47 9.09 0.74
C ALA A 15 -1.85 10.11 -0.24
N LYS A 16 -1.12 11.11 0.28
CA LYS A 16 -0.43 12.15 -0.50
C LYS A 16 1.06 11.85 -0.73
N TYR A 17 1.56 10.70 -0.31
CA TYR A 17 2.97 10.35 -0.47
C TYR A 17 3.31 10.23 -1.96
N LYS A 18 4.41 10.89 -2.33
CA LYS A 18 5.04 10.80 -3.64
C LYS A 18 6.46 10.31 -3.44
N THR A 19 6.89 9.38 -4.28
CA THR A 19 8.28 8.95 -4.36
C THR A 19 9.14 10.06 -4.97
N GLU A 20 10.46 9.93 -4.87
CA GLU A 20 11.43 10.94 -5.34
C GLU A 20 11.34 11.23 -6.84
N ASP A 21 10.91 10.24 -7.64
CA ASP A 21 10.60 10.35 -9.06
C ASP A 21 9.22 10.98 -9.35
N GLY A 22 8.51 11.44 -8.31
CA GLY A 22 7.23 12.12 -8.42
C GLY A 22 6.01 11.20 -8.52
N TYR A 23 6.19 9.88 -8.46
CA TYR A 23 5.08 8.94 -8.54
C TYR A 23 4.22 8.99 -7.27
N ALA A 24 2.91 9.19 -7.44
CA ALA A 24 1.94 9.33 -6.36
C ALA A 24 1.58 7.97 -5.73
N LEU A 25 2.57 7.35 -5.09
CA LEU A 25 2.48 6.04 -4.48
C LEU A 25 1.34 5.95 -3.44
N GLY A 26 1.10 7.01 -2.67
CA GLY A 26 -0.03 7.06 -1.73
C GLY A 26 -1.40 6.85 -2.39
N ASN A 27 -1.61 7.46 -3.56
CA ASN A 27 -2.85 7.33 -4.33
C ASN A 27 -2.95 5.92 -4.95
N TRP A 28 -1.83 5.39 -5.46
CA TRP A 28 -1.79 4.04 -5.99
C TRP A 28 -2.09 2.98 -4.92
N VAL A 29 -1.48 3.06 -3.74
CA VAL A 29 -1.77 2.18 -2.60
C VAL A 29 -3.24 2.31 -2.18
N GLY A 30 -3.77 3.52 -2.12
CA GLY A 30 -5.20 3.75 -1.85
C GLY A 30 -6.12 3.07 -2.86
N THR A 31 -5.76 3.09 -4.14
CA THR A 31 -6.49 2.41 -5.22
C THR A 31 -6.44 0.89 -5.07
N GLN A 32 -5.27 0.33 -4.71
CA GLN A 32 -5.15 -1.10 -4.43
C GLN A 32 -6.02 -1.48 -3.21
N ARG A 33 -5.98 -0.70 -2.12
CA ARG A 33 -6.80 -0.95 -0.92
C ARG A 33 -8.30 -0.92 -1.22
N GLN A 34 -8.74 0.00 -2.08
CA GLN A 34 -10.13 0.02 -2.52
C GLN A 34 -10.50 -1.23 -3.34
N SER A 35 -9.60 -1.69 -4.21
CA SER A 35 -9.80 -2.90 -5.00
C SER A 35 -9.83 -4.15 -4.12
N TYR A 36 -8.97 -4.22 -3.09
CA TYR A 36 -8.97 -5.27 -2.08
C TYR A 36 -10.31 -5.34 -1.33
N ARG A 37 -10.81 -4.21 -0.81
CA ARG A 37 -12.11 -4.13 -0.13
C ARG A 37 -13.31 -4.48 -1.00
N LYS A 38 -13.15 -4.38 -2.32
CA LYS A 38 -14.16 -4.74 -3.31
C LYS A 38 -13.98 -6.19 -3.81
N GLU A 39 -13.07 -6.95 -3.23
CA GLU A 39 -12.72 -8.33 -3.63
C GLU A 39 -12.33 -8.43 -5.11
N LYS A 40 -11.77 -7.36 -5.67
CA LYS A 40 -11.35 -7.28 -7.08
C LYS A 40 -9.90 -7.68 -7.31
N LEU A 41 -9.15 -7.94 -6.25
CA LEU A 41 -7.77 -8.42 -6.34
C LEU A 41 -7.75 -9.94 -6.25
N THR A 42 -6.92 -10.56 -7.07
CA THR A 42 -6.62 -11.98 -6.94
C THR A 42 -5.68 -12.22 -5.76
N GLU A 43 -5.75 -13.41 -5.18
CA GLU A 43 -4.87 -13.85 -4.09
C GLU A 43 -3.38 -13.63 -4.42
N GLU A 44 -2.96 -13.99 -5.63
CA GLU A 44 -1.58 -13.79 -6.08
C GLU A 44 -1.17 -12.31 -6.09
N ARG A 45 -2.11 -11.42 -6.44
CA ARG A 45 -1.85 -9.98 -6.44
C ARG A 45 -1.79 -9.43 -5.02
N ILE A 46 -2.59 -9.97 -4.11
CA ILE A 46 -2.55 -9.63 -2.69
C ILE A 46 -1.19 -9.99 -2.12
N GLN A 47 -0.73 -11.22 -2.32
CA GLN A 47 0.56 -11.72 -1.83
C GLN A 47 1.75 -10.92 -2.36
N ARG A 48 1.75 -10.57 -3.66
CA ARG A 48 2.81 -9.72 -4.23
C ARG A 48 2.85 -8.33 -3.59
N LEU A 49 1.69 -7.76 -3.26
CA LEU A 49 1.59 -6.43 -2.66
C LEU A 49 1.96 -6.47 -1.17
N GLU A 50 1.64 -7.54 -0.46
CA GLU A 50 2.10 -7.80 0.92
C GLU A 50 3.61 -8.00 0.98
N ALA A 51 4.19 -8.72 0.01
CA ALA A 51 5.64 -8.86 -0.12
C ALA A 51 6.35 -7.52 -0.37
N LEU A 52 5.63 -6.52 -0.91
CA LEU A 52 6.11 -5.14 -1.05
C LEU A 52 5.89 -4.28 0.21
N GLY A 53 5.30 -4.84 1.27
CA GLY A 53 5.04 -4.17 2.55
C GLY A 53 3.73 -3.39 2.59
N ILE A 54 2.79 -3.64 1.67
CA ILE A 54 1.45 -3.01 1.73
C ILE A 54 0.62 -3.66 2.82
N VAL A 55 0.07 -2.83 3.71
CA VAL A 55 -0.91 -3.23 4.73
C VAL A 55 -2.32 -2.84 4.26
N TRP A 56 -3.25 -3.80 4.28
CA TRP A 56 -4.62 -3.64 3.78
C TRP A 56 -5.59 -3.00 4.77
N GLU A 57 -5.45 -3.34 6.05
CA GLU A 57 -6.32 -2.87 7.13
C GLU A 57 -5.60 -1.85 8.00
N PRO A 58 -6.18 -0.66 8.25
CA PRO A 58 -5.73 0.17 9.36
C PRO A 58 -6.06 -0.57 10.66
N ARG A 59 -5.07 -0.73 11.55
CA ARG A 59 -5.30 -1.28 12.89
C ARG A 59 -6.47 -0.51 13.51
N LYS A 60 -7.57 -1.20 13.84
CA LYS A 60 -8.61 -0.61 14.69
C LYS A 60 -7.92 -0.16 15.98
N SER A 61 -7.99 1.14 16.26
CA SER A 61 -7.63 1.71 17.55
C SER A 61 -8.44 1.07 18.66
#